data_AF-F3B7R5-F1
#
_entry.id   AF-F3B7R5-F1
#
_cell.length_a   1.000
_cell.length_b   1.000
_cell.length_c   1.000
_cell.angle_alpha   90.00
_cell.angle_beta   90.00
_cell.angle_gamma   90.00
#
_symmetry.space_group_name_H-M   'P 1'
#
loop_
_entity.id
_entity.type
_entity.pdbx_description
1 polymer ?
#
loop_
_entity_poly.entity_id
_entity_poly.type
_entity_poly.pdbx_seq_one_letter_code
_entity_poly.pdbx_strand_id
1 'polypeptide(L)' 'MNSIVDEDVDIEKIIETKMRIKDLYQALRKLNDEELKVIDSLYFKKMTIRDLAKEQQVSSKKIFSFRNKILKKLREMLK' A
#
# COMPACT_ATOMS: atom_id res chain seq x y z
N MET A 1 -15.24 41.82 -4.54
CA MET A 1 -16.04 40.74 -3.92
C MET A 1 -16.10 39.60 -4.91
N ASN A 2 -15.70 38.39 -4.49
CA ASN A 2 -16.23 37.09 -4.93
C ASN A 2 -15.21 36.02 -4.52
N SER A 3 -15.31 35.59 -3.27
CA SER A 3 -14.65 34.37 -2.82
C SER A 3 -15.64 33.61 -1.96
N ILE A 4 -16.42 32.75 -2.60
CA ILE A 4 -16.88 31.51 -1.98
C ILE A 4 -16.93 30.49 -3.11
N VAL A 5 -15.84 29.75 -3.27
CA VAL A 5 -15.88 28.46 -3.97
C VAL A 5 -16.64 27.55 -3.01
N ASP A 6 -17.89 27.24 -3.32
CA ASP A 6 -18.63 26.20 -2.61
C ASP A 6 -18.56 24.94 -3.48
N GLU A 7 -17.41 24.28 -3.41
CA GLU A 7 -17.30 22.87 -3.78
C GLU A 7 -17.82 22.09 -2.59
N ASP A 8 -19.07 21.65 -2.66
CA ASP A 8 -19.74 20.79 -1.67
C ASP A 8 -18.81 19.65 -1.22
N VAL A 9 -18.16 19.85 -0.07
CA VAL A 9 -17.19 18.92 0.46
C VAL A 9 -17.96 17.74 1.05
N ASP A 10 -17.98 16.62 0.33
CA ASP A 10 -18.58 15.38 0.79
C ASP A 10 -17.83 14.82 2.02
N ILE A 11 -18.33 15.18 3.21
CA ILE A 11 -17.77 14.81 4.51
C ILE A 11 -17.81 13.29 4.68
N GLU A 12 -18.85 12.61 4.21
CA GLU A 12 -19.01 11.16 4.35
C GLU A 12 -17.88 10.43 3.61
N LYS A 13 -17.60 10.85 2.37
CA LYS A 13 -16.50 10.32 1.57
C LYS A 13 -15.13 10.57 2.20
N ILE A 14 -14.93 11.70 2.88
CA ILE A 14 -13.69 11.99 3.61
C ILE A 14 -13.53 11.04 4.80
N ILE A 15 -14.60 10.83 5.58
CA ILE A 15 -14.58 9.91 6.72
C ILE A 15 -14.32 8.48 6.25
N GLU A 16 -15.02 8.03 5.21
CA GLU A 16 -14.83 6.72 4.61
C GLU A 16 -13.36 6.52 4.15
N THR A 17 -12.79 7.52 3.49
CA THR A 17 -11.39 7.48 3.05
C THR A 17 -10.42 7.37 4.24
N LYS A 18 -10.64 8.15 5.31
CA LYS A 18 -9.82 8.09 6.53
C LYS A 18 -9.91 6.72 7.21
N MET A 19 -11.11 6.11 7.23
CA MET A 19 -11.31 4.77 7.77
C MET A 19 -10.56 3.72 6.94
N ARG A 20 -10.69 3.75 5.60
CA ARG A 20 -9.95 2.85 4.70
C ARG A 20 -8.43 2.95 4.86
N ILE A 21 -7.91 4.17 5.06
CA ILE A 21 -6.48 4.39 5.35
C ILE A 21 -6.08 3.75 6.69
N LYS A 22 -6.89 3.94 7.74
CA LYS A 22 -6.64 3.34 9.05
C LYS A 22 -6.62 1.82 8.97
N ASP A 23 -7.58 1.21 8.27
CA ASP A 23 -7.66 -0.24 8.11
C ASP A 23 -6.46 -0.78 7.33
N LEU A 24 -6.02 -0.07 6.28
CA LEU A 24 -4.79 -0.41 5.56
C LEU A 24 -3.57 -0.40 6.50
N TYR A 25 -3.38 0.62 7.33
CA TYR A 25 -2.27 0.65 8.28
C TYR A 25 -2.34 -0.49 9.30
N GLN A 26 -3.53 -0.87 9.75
CA GLN A 26 -3.71 -2.03 10.63
C GLN A 26 -3.36 -3.34 9.93
N ALA A 27 -3.73 -3.51 8.65
CA ALA A 27 -3.38 -4.68 7.85
C ALA A 27 -1.87 -4.74 7.59
N LEU A 28 -1.22 -3.62 7.26
CA LEU A 28 0.23 -3.55 7.06
C LEU A 28 1.00 -3.95 8.33
N ARG A 29 0.52 -3.58 9.53
CA ARG A 29 1.12 -3.99 10.81
C ARG A 29 1.03 -5.49 11.10
N LYS A 30 0.18 -6.23 10.39
CA LYS A 30 0.06 -7.71 10.50
C LYS A 30 0.97 -8.44 9.51
N LEU A 31 1.66 -7.73 8.63
CA LEU A 31 2.70 -8.31 7.80
C LEU A 31 3.94 -8.61 8.65
N ASN A 32 4.67 -9.67 8.30
CA ASN A 32 6.00 -9.89 8.88
C ASN A 32 7.02 -8.92 8.27
N ASP A 33 8.23 -8.88 8.83
CA ASP A 33 9.28 -7.93 8.43
C ASP A 33 9.66 -8.05 6.94
N GLU A 34 9.73 -9.27 6.41
CA GLU A 34 10.08 -9.51 5.00
C GLU A 34 8.95 -9.03 4.08
N GLU A 35 7.70 -9.35 4.42
CA GLU A 35 6.51 -8.91 3.69
C GLU A 35 6.40 -7.38 3.70
N LEU A 36 6.59 -6.75 4.87
CA LEU A 36 6.55 -5.30 5.02
C LEU A 36 7.68 -4.63 4.24
N LYS A 37 8.91 -5.16 4.30
CA LYS A 37 10.05 -4.64 3.54
C LYS A 37 9.76 -4.61 2.04
N VAL A 38 9.13 -5.65 1.50
CA VAL A 38 8.80 -5.70 0.06
C VAL A 38 7.73 -4.68 -0.31
N ILE A 39 6.69 -4.50 0.51
CA ILE A 39 5.65 -3.49 0.26
C ILE A 39 6.22 -2.07 0.38
N ASP A 40 6.99 -1.79 1.43
CA ASP A 40 7.66 -0.51 1.63
C ASP A 40 8.56 -0.14 0.44
N SER A 41 9.41 -1.09 0.03
CA SER A 41 10.34 -0.89 -1.09
C SER A 41 9.62 -0.59 -2.42
N LEU A 42 8.61 -1.38 -2.76
CA LEU A 42 7.95 -1.27 -4.07
C LEU A 42 6.96 -0.11 -4.16
N TYR A 43 6.24 0.21 -3.09
CA TYR A 43 5.12 1.16 -3.14
C TYR A 43 5.44 2.52 -2.51
N PHE A 44 6.23 2.54 -1.43
CA PHE A 44 6.54 3.77 -0.70
C PHE A 44 7.88 4.37 -1.13
N LYS A 45 8.90 3.53 -1.30
CA LYS A 45 10.22 3.91 -1.82
C LYS A 45 10.31 3.91 -3.35
N LYS A 46 9.24 3.49 -4.03
CA LYS A 46 9.11 3.48 -5.50
C LYS A 46 10.22 2.69 -6.21
N MET A 47 10.78 1.67 -5.57
CA MET A 47 11.74 0.77 -6.21
C MET A 47 11.05 -0.10 -7.26
N THR A 48 11.73 -0.41 -8.35
CA THR A 48 11.22 -1.44 -9.26
C THR A 48 11.45 -2.84 -8.69
N ILE A 49 10.72 -3.84 -9.23
CA ILE A 49 10.99 -5.25 -8.93
C ILE A 49 12.44 -5.62 -9.23
N ARG A 50 13.04 -5.02 -10.27
CA ARG A 50 14.42 -5.28 -10.67
C ARG A 50 15.41 -4.71 -9.66
N ASP A 51 15.16 -3.51 -9.14
CA ASP A 51 16.03 -2.87 -8.14
C ASP A 51 16.01 -3.67 -6.84
N LEU A 52 14.82 -4.04 -6.36
CA LEU A 52 14.68 -4.83 -5.13
C LEU A 52 15.27 -6.24 -5.28
N ALA A 53 15.11 -6.86 -6.45
CA ALA A 53 15.72 -8.15 -6.74
C ALA A 53 17.25 -8.09 -6.73
N LYS A 54 17.85 -7.02 -7.26
CA LYS A 54 19.29 -6.77 -7.19
C LYS A 54 19.77 -6.57 -5.75
N GLU A 55 19.07 -5.73 -4.97
CA GLU A 55 19.39 -5.48 -3.56
C GLU A 55 19.39 -6.79 -2.74
N GLN A 56 18.37 -7.62 -2.94
CA GLN A 56 18.21 -8.87 -2.19
C GLN A 56 18.96 -10.06 -2.80
N GLN A 57 19.68 -9.88 -3.92
CA GLN A 57 20.40 -10.93 -4.64
C GLN A 57 19.51 -12.14 -5.01
N VAL A 58 18.29 -11.87 -5.48
CA VAL A 58 17.31 -12.88 -5.90
C VAL A 58 16.80 -12.59 -7.32
N SER A 59 16.07 -13.54 -7.91
CA SER A 59 15.43 -13.32 -9.20
C SER A 59 14.24 -12.36 -9.09
N SER A 60 14.02 -11.54 -10.12
CA SER A 60 12.82 -10.69 -10.21
C SER A 60 11.51 -11.50 -10.14
N LYS A 61 11.52 -12.75 -10.63
CA LYS A 61 10.39 -13.67 -10.53
C LYS A 61 10.05 -14.01 -9.07
N LYS A 62 11.06 -14.20 -8.21
CA LYS A 62 10.86 -14.44 -6.77
C LYS A 62 10.18 -13.25 -6.11
N ILE A 63 10.69 -12.03 -6.35
CA ILE A 63 10.07 -10.79 -5.84
C ILE A 63 8.64 -10.62 -6.34
N PHE A 64 8.39 -10.83 -7.64
CA PHE A 64 7.05 -10.72 -8.22
C PHE A 64 6.04 -11.69 -7.57
N SER A 65 6.43 -12.96 -7.44
CA SER A 65 5.59 -13.99 -6.80
C SER A 65 5.31 -13.65 -5.34
N PHE A 66 6.33 -13.22 -4.61
CA PHE A 66 6.21 -12.88 -3.19
C PHE A 66 5.32 -11.65 -2.98
N ARG A 67 5.53 -10.57 -3.75
CA ARG A 67 4.65 -9.40 -3.77
C ARG A 67 3.18 -9.80 -4.00
N ASN A 68 2.91 -10.67 -4.96
CA ASN A 68 1.53 -11.09 -5.25
C ASN A 68 0.88 -11.85 -4.08
N LYS A 69 1.65 -12.68 -3.35
CA LYS A 69 1.17 -13.34 -2.13
C LYS A 69 0.82 -12.32 -1.04
N ILE A 70 1.68 -11.31 -0.84
CA ILE A 70 1.44 -10.25 0.14
C ILE A 70 0.19 -9.44 -0.21
N LEU A 71 0.01 -9.05 -1.48
CA LEU A 71 -1.18 -8.34 -1.92
C LEU A 71 -2.46 -9.16 -1.76
N LYS A 72 -2.39 -10.48 -1.98
CA LYS A 72 -3.53 -11.38 -1.72
C LYS A 72 -3.88 -11.40 -0.23
N LYS A 73 -2.88 -11.52 0.65
CA LYS A 73 -3.04 -11.48 2.11
C LYS A 73 -3.66 -10.15 2.57
N LEU A 74 -3.14 -9.02 2.08
CA LEU A 74 -3.70 -7.70 2.39
C LEU A 74 -5.15 -7.57 1.92
N ARG A 75 -5.48 -8.07 0.72
CA ARG A 75 -6.86 -8.08 0.22
C ARG A 75 -7.78 -8.90 1.13
N GLU A 76 -7.32 -10.03 1.63
CA GLU A 76 -8.11 -10.87 2.55
C GLU A 76 -8.32 -10.20 3.92
N MET A 77 -7.39 -9.36 4.39
CA MET A 77 -7.54 -8.60 5.64
C MET A 77 -8.45 -7.38 5.53
N LEU A 78 -8.56 -6.82 4.32
CA LEU A 78 -9.33 -5.59 4.03
C LEU A 78 -10.68 -5.89 3.36
N LYS A 79 -11.06 -7.16 3.28
CA LYS A 79 -12.37 -7.60 2.82
C LYS A 79 -13.45 -7.27 3.84
#